data_AF-A0A1Y0GVU7-F1
#
_entry.id   AF-A0A1Y0GVU7-F1
#
_cell.length_a   1.000
_cell.length_b   1.000
_cell.length_c   1.000
_cell.angle_alpha   90.00
_cell.angle_beta   90.00
_cell.angle_gamma   90.00
#
_symmetry.space_group_name_H-M   'P 1'
#
loop_
_entity.id
_entity.type
_entity.pdbx_description
1 polymer ?
#
loop_
_entity_poly.entity_id
_entity_poly.type
_entity_poly.pdbx_seq_one_letter_code
_entity_poly.pdbx_strand_id
1 'polypeptide(L)'
;MASRGEEILLLAASGLTDKQIAEQLCISTRTVEGHWRRLRESSGTNNRAGLIARHYENSKIQLAEANLALKSQIETLESERIHLQQLSNQNSAILQTEINQLYQEVNRLKQNAKPTDELNSIVIKGNVLAFRILAEAPYNCLYMSDSVRLFGYRPTDFTTNQVPITQLFHPADFATAWSKALAQIESGTHRLERKYRILSKRGEERTILDRCIYEEATPGQPATLSVFAFDITHTNFLDALTDHPNLK
;
A
#
# COMPACT_ATOMS: atom_id res chain seq x y z
N MET A 1 -17.03 -22.14 -40.85
CA MET A 1 -16.41 -23.19 -41.68
C MET A 1 -16.84 -22.93 -43.12
N ALA A 2 -15.91 -22.65 -44.03
CA ALA A 2 -16.24 -22.41 -45.44
C ALA A 2 -16.87 -23.67 -46.07
N SER A 3 -17.81 -23.50 -46.98
CA SER A 3 -18.41 -24.66 -47.66
C SER A 3 -17.44 -25.28 -48.66
N ARG A 4 -17.57 -26.58 -48.98
CA ARG A 4 -16.69 -27.21 -49.98
C ARG A 4 -16.75 -26.57 -51.38
N GLY A 5 -17.88 -25.96 -51.72
CA GLY A 5 -17.99 -25.16 -52.96
C GLY A 5 -17.19 -23.87 -52.89
N GLU A 6 -17.16 -23.22 -51.73
CA GLU A 6 -16.42 -21.98 -51.48
C GLU A 6 -14.90 -22.19 -51.48
N GLU A 7 -14.43 -23.30 -50.91
CA GLU A 7 -13.01 -23.69 -50.99
C GLU A 7 -12.54 -23.91 -52.44
N ILE A 8 -13.35 -24.59 -53.26
CA ILE A 8 -13.08 -24.76 -54.70
C ILE A 8 -13.05 -23.41 -55.41
N LEU A 9 -13.95 -22.50 -55.05
CA LEU A 9 -14.03 -21.16 -55.61
C LEU A 9 -12.79 -20.32 -55.28
N LEU A 10 -12.30 -20.40 -54.04
CA LEU A 10 -11.12 -19.68 -53.56
C LEU A 10 -9.85 -20.17 -54.25
N LEU A 11 -9.64 -21.50 -54.34
CA LEU A 11 -8.50 -22.07 -55.05
C LEU A 11 -8.52 -21.73 -56.54
N ALA A 12 -9.71 -21.69 -57.13
CA ALA A 12 -9.90 -21.24 -58.50
C ALA A 12 -9.57 -19.75 -58.70
N ALA A 13 -9.94 -18.90 -57.74
CA ALA A 13 -9.59 -17.48 -57.75
C ALA A 13 -8.08 -17.25 -57.58
N SER A 14 -7.38 -18.16 -56.90
CA SER A 14 -5.91 -18.20 -56.83
C SER A 14 -5.23 -18.70 -58.11
N GLY A 15 -5.99 -19.00 -59.18
CA GLY A 15 -5.46 -19.36 -60.49
C GLY A 15 -5.26 -20.86 -60.72
N LEU A 16 -5.72 -21.72 -59.81
CA LEU A 16 -5.55 -23.17 -59.96
C LEU A 16 -6.56 -23.75 -60.97
N THR A 17 -6.11 -24.75 -61.72
CA THR A 17 -6.96 -25.56 -62.62
C THR A 17 -7.78 -26.59 -61.84
N ASP A 18 -8.85 -27.11 -62.43
CA ASP A 18 -9.69 -28.13 -61.76
C ASP A 18 -8.92 -29.41 -61.40
N LYS A 19 -7.86 -29.75 -62.15
CA LYS A 19 -6.96 -30.86 -61.82
C LYS A 19 -6.13 -30.57 -60.58
N GLN A 20 -5.55 -29.37 -60.50
CA GLN A 20 -4.77 -28.94 -59.32
C GLN A 20 -5.66 -28.79 -58.07
N ILE A 21 -6.88 -28.28 -58.24
CA ILE A 21 -7.87 -28.20 -57.15
C ILE A 21 -8.26 -29.60 -56.66
N ALA A 22 -8.49 -30.54 -57.58
CA ALA A 22 -8.80 -31.94 -57.26
C ALA A 22 -7.65 -32.60 -56.47
N GLU A 23 -6.41 -32.42 -56.92
CA GLU A 23 -5.22 -32.88 -56.22
C GLU A 23 -5.07 -32.24 -54.82
N GLN A 24 -5.24 -30.92 -54.71
CA GLN A 24 -5.05 -30.19 -53.44
C GLN A 24 -6.14 -30.50 -52.40
N LEU A 25 -7.37 -30.74 -52.85
CA LEU A 25 -8.49 -31.09 -51.97
C LEU A 25 -8.65 -32.60 -51.77
N CYS A 26 -7.77 -33.42 -52.35
CA CYS A 26 -7.83 -34.89 -52.32
C CYS A 26 -9.19 -35.46 -52.79
N ILE A 27 -9.75 -34.90 -53.87
CA ILE A 27 -11.02 -35.34 -54.47
C ILE A 27 -10.88 -35.58 -55.97
N SER A 28 -11.86 -36.23 -56.59
CA SER A 28 -11.84 -36.41 -58.05
C SER A 28 -12.16 -35.12 -58.80
N THR A 29 -11.61 -34.95 -60.02
CA THR A 29 -11.99 -33.86 -60.93
C THR A 29 -13.49 -33.84 -61.23
N ARG A 30 -14.11 -35.02 -61.34
CA ARG A 30 -15.57 -35.20 -61.47
C ARG A 30 -16.34 -34.59 -60.28
N THR A 31 -15.80 -34.72 -59.08
CA THR A 31 -16.38 -34.13 -57.86
C THR A 31 -16.29 -32.61 -57.91
N VAL A 32 -15.14 -32.05 -58.33
CA VAL A 32 -14.95 -30.60 -58.55
C VAL A 32 -15.96 -30.06 -59.58
N GLU A 33 -16.14 -30.74 -60.71
CA GLU A 33 -17.19 -30.40 -61.71
C GLU A 33 -18.60 -30.38 -61.10
N GLY A 34 -18.90 -31.36 -60.24
CA GLY A 34 -20.18 -31.45 -59.54
C GLY A 34 -20.42 -30.29 -58.57
N HIS A 35 -19.36 -29.77 -57.93
CA HIS A 35 -19.43 -28.56 -57.11
C HIS A 35 -19.62 -27.31 -57.98
N TRP A 36 -18.91 -27.18 -59.09
CA TRP A 36 -19.12 -26.08 -60.04
C TRP A 36 -20.53 -26.03 -60.62
N ARG A 37 -21.14 -27.19 -60.91
CA ARG A 37 -22.52 -27.26 -61.39
C ARG A 37 -23.49 -26.69 -60.35
N ARG A 38 -23.39 -27.14 -59.10
CA ARG A 38 -24.21 -26.65 -57.99
C ARG A 38 -24.00 -25.17 -57.72
N LEU A 39 -22.76 -24.69 -57.78
CA LEU A 39 -22.45 -23.26 -57.62
C LEU A 39 -23.09 -22.41 -58.72
N ARG A 40 -23.13 -22.88 -59.98
CA ARG A 40 -23.79 -22.17 -61.09
C ARG A 40 -25.30 -22.11 -60.90
N GLU A 41 -25.92 -23.23 -60.53
CA GLU A 41 -27.36 -23.34 -60.26
C GLU A 41 -27.80 -22.37 -59.16
N SER A 42 -27.00 -22.21 -58.10
CA SER A 42 -27.34 -21.33 -56.98
C SER A 42 -26.98 -19.86 -57.18
N SER A 43 -26.12 -19.53 -58.15
CA SER A 43 -25.52 -18.19 -58.30
C SER A 43 -26.05 -17.38 -59.47
N GLY A 44 -26.82 -17.97 -60.39
CA GLY A 44 -27.33 -17.28 -61.58
C GLY A 44 -26.24 -16.83 -62.57
N THR A 45 -25.07 -17.49 -62.56
CA THR A 45 -24.01 -17.30 -63.56
C THR A 45 -23.70 -18.63 -64.23
N ASN A 46 -23.39 -18.60 -65.53
CA ASN A 46 -23.26 -19.83 -66.32
C ASN A 46 -21.79 -20.24 -66.53
N ASN A 47 -20.84 -19.41 -66.08
CA ASN A 47 -19.41 -19.60 -66.32
C ASN A 47 -18.59 -19.36 -65.05
N ARG A 48 -17.37 -19.91 -65.05
CA ARG A 48 -16.43 -19.86 -63.93
C ARG A 48 -15.98 -18.43 -63.60
N ALA A 49 -15.71 -17.62 -64.62
CA ALA A 49 -15.25 -16.25 -64.44
C ALA A 49 -16.30 -15.38 -63.72
N GLY A 50 -17.58 -15.54 -64.08
CA GLY A 50 -18.70 -14.84 -63.45
C GLY A 50 -18.92 -15.27 -62.01
N LEU A 51 -18.73 -16.55 -61.69
CA LEU A 51 -18.74 -17.05 -60.31
C LEU A 51 -17.65 -16.39 -59.45
N ILE A 52 -16.41 -16.36 -59.97
CA ILE A 52 -15.27 -15.74 -59.27
C ILE A 52 -15.49 -14.24 -59.11
N ALA A 53 -15.95 -13.55 -60.15
CA ALA A 53 -16.25 -12.12 -60.11
C ALA A 53 -17.32 -11.77 -59.07
N ARG A 54 -18.45 -12.51 -59.05
CA ARG A 54 -19.50 -12.31 -58.04
C ARG A 54 -19.00 -12.56 -56.62
N HIS A 55 -18.23 -13.63 -56.41
CA HIS A 55 -17.67 -13.89 -55.09
C HIS A 55 -16.74 -12.77 -54.65
N TYR A 56 -15.88 -12.28 -55.53
CA TYR A 56 -15.00 -11.16 -55.23
C TYR A 56 -15.76 -9.86 -54.95
N GLU A 57 -16.80 -9.55 -55.72
CA GLU A 57 -17.69 -8.40 -55.48
C GLU A 57 -18.37 -8.51 -54.10
N ASN A 58 -18.94 -9.67 -53.79
CA ASN A 58 -19.58 -9.91 -52.49
C ASN A 58 -18.58 -9.81 -51.33
N SER A 59 -17.39 -10.40 -51.45
CA SER A 59 -16.33 -10.28 -50.45
C SER A 59 -15.86 -8.85 -50.28
N LYS A 60 -15.76 -8.07 -51.37
CA LYS A 60 -15.39 -6.65 -51.31
C LYS A 60 -16.45 -5.82 -50.58
N ILE A 61 -17.73 -6.10 -50.82
CA ILE A 61 -18.85 -5.45 -50.11
C ILE A 61 -18.81 -5.80 -48.62
N GLN A 62 -18.70 -7.08 -48.27
CA GLN A 62 -18.59 -7.53 -46.88
C GLN A 62 -17.38 -6.93 -46.16
N LEU A 63 -16.24 -6.85 -46.84
CA LEU A 63 -15.03 -6.22 -46.30
C LEU A 63 -15.24 -4.72 -46.06
N ALA A 64 -15.93 -4.02 -46.99
CA ALA A 64 -16.22 -2.60 -46.84
C ALA A 64 -17.18 -2.33 -45.67
N GLU A 65 -18.22 -3.16 -45.51
CA GLU A 65 -19.15 -3.09 -44.38
C GLU A 65 -18.45 -3.37 -43.05
N ALA A 66 -17.61 -4.41 -42.99
CA ALA A 66 -16.83 -4.73 -41.80
C ALA A 66 -15.85 -3.61 -41.44
N ASN A 67 -15.17 -3.02 -42.43
CA ASN A 67 -14.26 -1.89 -42.21
C ASN A 67 -15.00 -0.65 -41.71
N LEU A 68 -16.20 -0.37 -42.22
CA LEU A 68 -17.01 0.75 -41.77
C LEU A 68 -17.46 0.56 -40.31
N ALA A 69 -17.92 -0.65 -39.97
CA ALA A 69 -18.30 -1.00 -38.61
C ALA A 69 -17.11 -0.90 -37.64
N LEU A 70 -15.94 -1.43 -38.03
CA LEU A 70 -14.73 -1.37 -37.23
C LEU A 70 -14.27 0.08 -37.02
N LYS A 71 -14.36 0.92 -38.06
CA LYS A 71 -14.00 2.33 -37.97
C LYS A 71 -14.91 3.08 -36.98
N SER A 72 -16.22 2.82 -37.03
CA SER A 72 -17.17 3.41 -36.08
C SER A 72 -16.91 2.95 -34.64
N GLN A 73 -16.54 1.68 -34.42
CA GLN A 73 -16.15 1.18 -33.10
C GLN A 73 -14.88 1.84 -32.59
N ILE A 74 -13.86 2.03 -33.44
CA ILE A 74 -12.63 2.74 -33.07
C ILE A 74 -12.93 4.18 -32.64
N GLU A 75 -13.73 4.90 -33.42
CA GLU A 75 -14.12 6.29 -33.09
C GLU A 75 -14.85 6.37 -31.74
N THR A 76 -15.70 5.38 -31.45
CA THR A 76 -16.41 5.28 -30.16
C THR A 76 -15.44 5.02 -29.00
N LEU A 77 -14.54 4.04 -29.15
CA LEU A 77 -13.54 3.69 -28.14
C LEU A 77 -12.54 4.83 -27.90
N GLU A 78 -12.18 5.57 -28.94
CA GLU A 78 -11.31 6.74 -28.81
C GLU A 78 -11.99 7.85 -28.00
N SER A 79 -13.28 8.08 -28.25
CA SER A 79 -14.09 9.04 -27.50
C SER A 79 -14.20 8.64 -26.02
N GLU A 80 -14.49 7.36 -25.73
CA GLU A 80 -14.52 6.84 -24.36
C GLU A 80 -13.15 6.96 -23.67
N ARG A 81 -12.06 6.59 -24.36
CA ARG A 81 -10.70 6.71 -23.83
C ARG A 81 -10.36 8.16 -23.46
N ILE A 82 -10.70 9.11 -24.33
CA ILE A 82 -10.48 10.54 -24.06
C ILE A 82 -11.25 10.97 -22.81
N HIS A 83 -12.52 10.57 -22.69
CA HIS A 83 -13.34 10.88 -21.53
C HIS A 83 -12.77 10.29 -20.23
N LEU A 84 -12.37 9.01 -20.25
CA LEU A 84 -11.75 8.34 -19.11
C LEU A 84 -10.43 8.99 -18.71
N GLN A 85 -9.60 9.39 -19.68
CA GLN A 85 -8.36 10.11 -19.41
C GLN A 85 -8.65 11.46 -18.74
N GLN A 86 -9.68 12.17 -19.19
CA GLN A 86 -10.09 13.44 -18.60
C GLN A 86 -10.58 13.28 -17.17
N LEU A 87 -11.42 12.26 -16.89
CA LEU A 87 -11.84 11.90 -15.53
C LEU A 87 -10.65 11.55 -14.64
N SER A 88 -9.71 10.75 -15.14
CA SER A 88 -8.49 10.39 -14.41
C SER A 88 -7.64 11.62 -14.05
N ASN A 89 -7.47 12.55 -15.00
CA ASN A 89 -6.76 13.80 -14.77
C ASN A 89 -7.49 14.69 -13.75
N GLN A 90 -8.83 14.77 -13.83
CA GLN A 90 -9.65 15.50 -12.86
C GLN A 90 -9.52 14.91 -11.47
N ASN A 91 -9.63 13.59 -11.33
CA ASN A 91 -9.46 12.90 -10.06
C ASN A 91 -8.07 13.16 -9.46
N SER A 92 -7.03 13.10 -10.29
CA SER A 92 -5.65 13.38 -9.84
C SER A 92 -5.49 14.83 -9.36
N ALA A 93 -6.10 15.80 -10.04
CA ALA A 93 -6.08 17.20 -9.62
C ALA A 93 -6.85 17.44 -8.32
N ILE A 94 -8.00 16.79 -8.14
CA ILE A 94 -8.78 16.84 -6.90
C ILE A 94 -7.96 16.25 -5.74
N LEU A 95 -7.40 15.05 -5.91
CA LEU A 95 -6.56 14.41 -4.91
C LEU A 95 -5.35 15.25 -4.54
N GLN A 96 -4.69 15.87 -5.53
CA GLN A 96 -3.56 16.76 -5.27
C GLN A 96 -3.98 17.99 -4.46
N THR A 97 -5.16 18.53 -4.73
CA THR A 97 -5.72 19.66 -3.96
C THR A 97 -6.02 19.24 -2.53
N GLU A 98 -6.65 18.09 -2.33
CA GLU A 98 -7.01 17.56 -1.01
C GLU A 98 -5.76 17.22 -0.18
N ILE A 99 -4.75 16.62 -0.80
CA ILE A 99 -3.43 16.40 -0.19
C ILE A 99 -2.81 17.73 0.27
N ASN A 100 -2.82 18.75 -0.60
CA ASN A 100 -2.26 20.07 -0.25
C ASN A 100 -3.02 20.74 0.90
N GLN A 101 -4.36 20.62 0.92
CA GLN A 101 -5.19 21.11 2.01
C GLN A 101 -4.90 20.37 3.32
N LEU A 102 -4.79 19.04 3.29
CA LEU A 102 -4.42 18.23 4.46
C LEU A 102 -3.02 18.60 4.97
N TYR A 103 -2.05 18.81 4.10
CA TYR A 103 -0.71 19.27 4.51
C TYR A 103 -0.77 20.64 5.18
N GLN A 104 -1.55 21.58 4.64
CA GLN A 104 -1.74 22.89 5.23
C GLN A 104 -2.46 22.79 6.58
N GLU A 105 -3.47 21.95 6.71
CA GLU A 105 -4.20 21.75 7.96
C GLU A 105 -3.34 21.06 9.01
N VAL A 106 -2.56 20.03 8.64
CA VAL A 106 -1.56 19.42 9.53
C VAL A 106 -0.53 20.44 10.00
N ASN A 107 -0.04 21.30 9.10
CA ASN A 107 0.92 22.34 9.47
C ASN A 107 0.28 23.42 10.34
N ARG A 108 -0.96 23.80 10.07
CA ARG A 108 -1.74 24.74 10.87
C ARG A 108 -2.03 24.17 12.26
N LEU A 109 -2.41 22.90 12.34
CA LEU A 109 -2.59 22.18 13.60
C LEU A 109 -1.26 22.07 14.35
N LYS A 110 -0.12 21.84 13.68
CA LYS A 110 1.21 21.90 14.31
C LYS A 110 1.59 23.29 14.83
N GLN A 111 1.20 24.36 14.14
CA GLN A 111 1.50 25.75 14.52
C GLN A 111 0.56 26.27 15.61
N ASN A 112 -0.72 25.87 15.58
CA ASN A 112 -1.73 26.21 16.58
C ASN A 112 -1.71 25.27 17.77
N ALA A 113 -1.13 24.09 17.61
CA ALA A 113 -0.68 23.28 18.73
C ALA A 113 0.43 24.08 19.44
N LYS A 114 0.06 24.72 20.56
CA LYS A 114 0.96 25.00 21.69
C LYS A 114 1.14 23.79 22.64
N PRO A 115 1.70 22.63 22.24
CA PRO A 115 2.08 21.60 23.22
C PRO A 115 3.41 20.92 22.88
N THR A 116 4.39 21.62 22.29
CA THR A 116 5.79 21.15 22.39
C THR A 116 6.49 21.91 23.50
N ASP A 117 6.36 23.24 23.57
CA ASP A 117 6.94 24.03 24.66
C ASP A 117 6.12 23.99 25.95
N GLU A 118 4.77 23.92 25.91
CA GLU A 118 3.97 23.83 27.14
C GLU A 118 4.09 22.46 27.80
N LEU A 119 4.04 21.36 27.04
CA LEU A 119 4.25 20.00 27.56
C LEU A 119 5.71 19.82 28.01
N ASN A 120 6.71 20.28 27.23
CA ASN A 120 8.09 20.33 27.72
C ASN A 120 8.19 21.20 28.98
N SER A 121 7.49 22.33 29.07
CA SER A 121 7.53 23.19 30.26
C SER A 121 6.85 22.54 31.46
N ILE A 122 5.80 21.72 31.29
CA ILE A 122 5.14 20.97 32.37
C ILE A 122 6.02 19.80 32.81
N VAL A 123 6.62 19.08 31.86
CA VAL A 123 7.58 18.00 32.11
C VAL A 123 8.83 18.53 32.82
N ILE A 124 9.35 19.68 32.40
CA ILE A 124 10.51 20.34 33.01
C ILE A 124 10.15 20.96 34.37
N LYS A 125 9.05 21.72 34.49
CA LYS A 125 8.62 22.34 35.77
C LYS A 125 8.14 21.31 36.79
N GLY A 126 7.63 20.16 36.32
CA GLY A 126 7.14 19.06 37.16
C GLY A 126 8.19 18.01 37.51
N ASN A 127 9.47 18.19 37.13
CA ASN A 127 10.54 17.20 37.31
C ASN A 127 10.18 15.79 36.79
N VAL A 128 9.43 15.72 35.69
CA VAL A 128 9.07 14.45 35.05
C VAL A 128 10.14 14.14 34.01
N LEU A 129 10.71 12.94 34.06
CA LEU A 129 11.55 12.41 33.00
C LEU A 129 10.65 11.72 31.97
N ALA A 130 10.73 12.12 30.70
CA ALA A 130 9.93 11.51 29.65
C ALA A 130 10.83 10.99 28.52
N PHE A 131 10.58 9.76 28.07
CA PHE A 131 11.34 9.18 26.96
C PHE A 131 10.49 8.20 26.16
N ARG A 132 10.85 8.04 24.88
CA ARG A 132 10.27 7.06 23.96
C ARG A 132 11.36 6.18 23.38
N ILE A 133 11.13 4.88 23.37
CA ILE A 133 12.06 3.86 22.88
C ILE A 133 11.35 2.85 21.98
N LEU A 134 12.09 2.19 21.11
CA LEU A 134 11.61 0.98 20.45
C LEU A 134 11.35 -0.12 21.48
N ALA A 135 10.30 -0.91 21.27
CA ALA A 135 9.94 -2.04 22.14
C ALA A 135 10.75 -3.33 21.85
N GLU A 136 11.89 -3.20 21.18
CA GLU A 136 12.78 -4.30 20.80
C GLU A 136 14.23 -3.93 21.10
N ALA A 137 15.06 -4.92 21.46
CA ALA A 137 16.49 -4.68 21.68
C ALA A 137 17.14 -4.19 20.38
N PRO A 138 18.01 -3.16 20.42
CA PRO A 138 18.68 -2.61 21.61
C PRO A 138 17.94 -1.46 22.32
N TYR A 139 16.65 -1.30 22.08
CA TYR A 139 15.76 -0.30 22.68
C TYR A 139 16.17 1.13 22.31
N ASN A 140 16.39 1.37 21.02
CA ASN A 140 16.82 2.68 20.51
C ASN A 140 15.90 3.80 21.00
N CYS A 141 16.51 4.86 21.53
CA CYS A 141 15.78 6.01 22.05
C CYS A 141 15.36 6.93 20.91
N LEU A 142 14.05 7.05 20.70
CA LEU A 142 13.45 7.92 19.68
C LEU A 142 13.26 9.35 20.20
N TYR A 143 13.05 9.50 21.51
CA TYR A 143 12.86 10.80 22.17
C TYR A 143 13.32 10.74 23.62
N MET A 144 13.89 11.84 24.10
CA MET A 144 14.31 12.06 25.48
C MET A 144 14.01 13.51 25.88
N SER A 145 13.36 13.72 27.02
CA SER A 145 13.08 15.05 27.54
C SER A 145 14.32 15.72 28.15
N ASP A 146 14.32 17.05 28.19
CA ASP A 146 15.44 17.81 28.77
C ASP A 146 15.63 17.58 30.28
N SER A 147 14.62 17.08 30.98
CA SER A 147 14.70 16.70 32.40
C SER A 147 15.80 15.67 32.68
N VAL A 148 16.25 14.91 31.67
CA VAL A 148 17.36 13.96 31.81
C VAL A 148 18.67 14.63 32.27
N ARG A 149 18.79 15.95 32.07
CA ARG A 149 19.92 16.76 32.54
C ARG A 149 20.05 16.79 34.05
N LEU A 150 18.95 16.60 34.79
CA LEU A 150 18.99 16.46 36.25
C LEU A 150 19.81 15.24 36.70
N PHE A 151 19.94 14.23 35.83
CA PHE A 151 20.75 13.04 36.05
C PHE A 151 22.14 13.13 35.39
N GLY A 152 22.53 14.29 34.88
CA GLY A 152 23.85 14.55 34.30
C GLY A 152 24.03 14.13 32.84
N TYR A 153 22.95 13.74 32.15
CA TYR A 153 22.98 13.38 30.72
C TYR A 153 22.43 14.50 29.84
N ARG A 154 22.72 14.44 28.54
CA ARG A 154 22.03 15.26 27.53
C ARG A 154 21.03 14.38 26.77
N PRO A 155 19.89 14.91 26.29
CA PRO A 155 18.96 14.14 25.47
C PRO A 155 19.64 13.46 24.27
N THR A 156 20.59 14.17 23.64
CA THR A 156 21.38 13.69 22.51
C THR A 156 22.23 12.47 22.83
N ASP A 157 22.66 12.29 24.08
CA ASP A 157 23.47 11.14 24.48
C ASP A 157 22.71 9.83 24.18
N PHE A 158 21.39 9.84 24.34
CA PHE A 158 20.52 8.67 24.09
C PHE A 158 19.94 8.65 22.68
N THR A 159 19.44 9.78 22.17
CA THR A 159 18.77 9.79 20.85
C THR A 159 19.72 9.60 19.67
N THR A 160 21.03 9.83 19.88
CA THR A 160 22.07 9.52 18.90
C THR A 160 22.80 8.20 19.19
N ASN A 161 22.29 7.39 20.13
CA ASN A 161 22.86 6.12 20.55
C ASN A 161 24.33 6.18 21.02
N GLN A 162 24.80 7.33 21.52
CA GLN A 162 26.13 7.43 22.15
C GLN A 162 26.18 6.68 23.48
N VAL A 163 25.06 6.68 24.20
CA VAL A 163 24.83 5.94 25.44
C VAL A 163 23.59 5.07 25.24
N PRO A 164 23.67 3.74 25.45
CA PRO A 164 22.49 2.90 25.37
C PRO A 164 21.52 3.29 26.48
N ILE A 165 20.21 3.32 26.18
CA ILE A 165 19.20 3.70 27.18
C ILE A 165 19.21 2.77 28.40
N THR A 166 19.65 1.52 28.22
CA THR A 166 19.79 0.53 29.29
C THR A 166 20.75 0.96 30.39
N GLN A 167 21.74 1.82 30.09
CA GLN A 167 22.68 2.36 31.07
C GLN A 167 22.02 3.34 32.05
N LEU A 168 20.86 3.90 31.69
CA LEU A 168 20.08 4.74 32.61
C LEU A 168 19.45 3.90 33.72
N PHE A 169 19.18 2.62 33.50
CA PHE A 169 18.52 1.75 34.48
C PHE A 169 19.53 1.07 35.40
N HIS A 170 19.17 0.86 36.66
CA HIS A 170 20.01 0.08 37.56
C HIS A 170 20.11 -1.39 37.08
N PRO A 171 21.31 -1.99 36.94
CA PRO A 171 21.49 -3.32 36.36
C PRO A 171 20.67 -4.43 37.05
N ALA A 172 20.54 -4.38 38.38
CA ALA A 172 19.76 -5.34 39.14
C ALA A 172 18.24 -5.24 38.91
N ASP A 173 17.75 -4.05 38.53
CA ASP A 173 16.31 -3.82 38.34
C ASP A 173 15.93 -4.07 36.88
N PHE A 174 16.84 -3.80 35.93
CA PHE A 174 16.61 -3.97 34.51
C PHE A 174 16.22 -5.41 34.14
N ALA A 175 16.95 -6.42 34.61
CA ALA A 175 16.69 -7.82 34.23
C ALA A 175 15.31 -8.35 34.67
N THR A 176 14.85 -7.97 35.87
CA THR A 176 13.58 -8.47 36.44
C THR A 176 12.38 -7.57 36.10
N ALA A 177 12.57 -6.26 36.01
CA ALA A 177 11.49 -5.34 35.67
C ALA A 177 11.14 -5.40 34.17
N TRP A 178 12.14 -5.62 33.31
CA TRP A 178 11.92 -5.67 31.87
C TRP A 178 11.20 -6.92 31.39
N SER A 179 11.58 -8.09 31.94
CA SER A 179 10.94 -9.37 31.62
C SER A 179 9.46 -9.41 32.06
N LYS A 180 9.14 -8.84 33.23
CA LYS A 180 7.75 -8.68 33.68
C LYS A 180 6.94 -7.70 32.83
N ALA A 181 7.55 -6.59 32.42
CA ALA A 181 6.89 -5.60 31.57
C ALA A 181 6.53 -6.19 30.19
N LEU A 182 7.45 -6.96 29.58
CA LEU A 182 7.19 -7.67 28.32
C LEU A 182 6.03 -8.67 28.46
N ALA A 183 6.01 -9.48 29.52
CA ALA A 183 4.93 -10.43 29.75
C ALA A 183 3.55 -9.76 29.97
N GLN A 184 3.52 -8.58 30.60
CA GLN A 184 2.28 -7.81 30.79
C GLN A 184 1.79 -7.15 29.50
N ILE A 185 2.71 -6.67 28.67
CA ILE A 185 2.42 -6.16 27.33
C ILE A 185 1.83 -7.27 26.45
N GLU A 186 2.45 -8.46 26.45
CA GLU A 186 1.96 -9.65 25.73
C GLU A 186 0.57 -10.10 26.21
N SER A 187 0.22 -9.82 27.47
CA SER A 187 -1.11 -10.12 28.05
C SER A 187 -2.20 -9.08 27.71
N GLY A 188 -1.90 -8.06 26.90
CA GLY A 188 -2.85 -7.01 26.48
C GLY A 188 -2.94 -5.81 27.42
N THR A 189 -1.98 -5.66 28.35
CA THR A 189 -1.95 -4.49 29.25
C THR A 189 -1.17 -3.35 28.60
N HIS A 190 -1.88 -2.36 28.05
CA HIS A 190 -1.27 -1.22 27.34
C HIS A 190 -0.81 -0.07 28.25
N ARG A 191 -1.10 -0.13 29.56
CA ARG A 191 -0.72 0.87 30.56
C ARG A 191 -0.14 0.19 31.80
N LEU A 192 1.12 0.50 32.11
CA LEU A 192 1.83 -0.06 33.26
C LEU A 192 2.27 1.05 34.22
N GLU A 193 2.25 0.77 35.52
CA GLU A 193 2.90 1.59 36.54
C GLU A 193 3.99 0.76 37.22
N ARG A 194 5.22 1.27 37.28
CA ARG A 194 6.38 0.51 37.78
C ARG A 194 7.24 1.36 38.69
N LYS A 195 7.84 0.74 39.70
CA LYS A 195 8.82 1.37 40.58
C LYS A 195 10.17 0.69 40.45
N TYR A 196 11.20 1.43 40.07
CA TYR A 196 12.57 0.92 39.88
C TYR A 196 13.61 2.02 40.07
N ARG A 197 14.89 1.63 40.09
CA ARG A 197 16.00 2.56 40.22
C ARG A 197 16.63 2.90 38.88
N ILE A 198 16.98 4.17 38.72
CA ILE A 198 17.83 4.67 37.63
C ILE A 198 19.17 5.15 38.19
N LEU A 199 20.16 5.24 37.31
CA LEU A 199 21.52 5.71 37.61
C LEU A 199 21.79 7.05 36.91
N SER A 200 22.25 8.02 37.69
CA SER A 200 22.81 9.24 37.12
C SER A 200 24.14 8.96 36.42
N LYS A 201 24.64 9.92 35.62
CA LYS A 201 25.94 9.83 34.95
C LYS A 201 27.12 9.67 35.93
N ARG A 202 26.93 10.08 37.19
CA ARG A 202 27.92 9.92 38.27
C ARG A 202 27.72 8.63 39.09
N GLY A 203 26.76 7.80 38.72
CA GLY A 203 26.44 6.54 39.42
C GLY A 203 25.55 6.71 40.65
N GLU A 204 24.90 7.87 40.83
CA GLU A 204 23.96 8.06 41.93
C GLU A 204 22.64 7.34 41.62
N GLU A 205 22.13 6.57 42.58
CA GLU A 205 20.84 5.89 42.46
C GLU A 205 19.67 6.85 42.72
N ARG A 206 18.63 6.75 41.89
CA ARG A 206 17.37 7.49 42.04
C ARG A 206 16.20 6.52 41.91
N THR A 207 15.25 6.59 42.84
CA THR A 207 14.04 5.76 42.78
C THR A 207 12.98 6.46 41.95
N ILE A 208 12.53 5.80 40.90
CA ILE A 208 11.56 6.30 39.94
C ILE A 208 10.25 5.52 40.06
N LEU A 209 9.13 6.25 40.05
CA LEU A 209 7.83 5.71 39.70
C LEU A 209 7.56 6.07 38.25
N ASP A 210 7.33 5.09 37.39
CA ASP A 210 7.02 5.32 35.99
C ASP A 210 5.61 4.90 35.61
N ARG A 211 5.09 5.57 34.59
CA ARG A 211 3.91 5.16 33.83
C ARG A 211 4.31 4.96 32.39
N CYS A 212 4.00 3.79 31.87
CA CYS A 212 4.39 3.36 30.54
C CYS A 212 3.16 3.10 29.68
N ILE A 213 3.21 3.59 28.44
CA ILE A 213 2.24 3.29 27.40
C ILE A 213 2.95 2.46 26.33
N TYR A 214 2.36 1.31 25.99
CA TYR A 214 2.82 0.47 24.89
C TYR A 214 1.97 0.72 23.64
N GLU A 215 2.63 0.99 22.53
CA GLU A 215 2.03 1.17 21.21
C GLU A 215 2.49 0.01 20.30
N GLU A 216 1.53 -0.77 19.81
CA GLU A 216 1.80 -1.91 18.91
C GLU A 216 2.37 -1.47 17.56
N ALA A 217 3.11 -2.37 16.92
CA ALA A 217 3.62 -2.16 15.58
C ALA A 217 2.48 -2.10 14.55
N THR A 218 2.61 -1.22 13.55
CA THR A 218 1.73 -1.16 12.38
C THR A 218 2.56 -1.23 11.09
N PRO A 219 1.98 -1.51 9.91
CA PRO A 219 2.75 -1.57 8.67
C PRO A 219 3.56 -0.28 8.44
N GLY A 220 4.89 -0.37 8.50
CA GLY A 220 5.81 0.76 8.36
C GLY A 220 6.13 1.53 9.66
N GLN A 221 5.60 1.13 10.82
CA GLN A 221 5.93 1.72 12.12
C GLN A 221 6.23 0.63 13.18
N PRO A 222 7.43 0.64 13.79
CA PRO A 222 7.79 -0.33 14.81
C PRO A 222 7.03 -0.08 16.13
N ALA A 223 6.89 -1.11 16.96
CA ALA A 223 6.28 -0.99 18.29
C ALA A 223 7.14 -0.09 19.20
N THR A 224 6.48 0.72 20.05
CA THR A 224 7.18 1.67 20.93
C THR A 224 6.68 1.66 22.36
N LEU A 225 7.54 2.11 23.27
CA LEU A 225 7.21 2.38 24.66
C LEU A 225 7.38 3.87 24.93
N SER A 226 6.35 4.51 25.50
CA SER A 226 6.39 5.89 25.98
C SER A 226 6.32 5.91 27.49
N VAL A 227 7.34 6.45 28.13
CA VAL A 227 7.53 6.40 29.58
C VAL A 227 7.52 7.81 30.16
N PHE A 228 6.75 7.99 31.23
CA PHE A 228 6.76 9.17 32.10
C PHE A 228 7.18 8.75 33.49
N ALA A 229 8.32 9.24 33.94
CA ALA A 229 9.04 8.84 35.13
C ALA A 229 9.10 10.00 36.13
N PHE A 230 8.73 9.73 37.37
CA PHE A 230 8.73 10.67 38.49
C PHE A 230 9.82 10.27 39.48
N ASP A 231 10.73 11.19 39.80
CA ASP A 231 11.72 10.98 40.87
C ASP A 231 11.03 11.06 42.23
N ILE A 232 11.00 9.92 42.93
CA ILE A 232 10.41 9.76 44.25
C ILE A 232 11.46 9.46 45.33
N THR A 233 12.75 9.70 45.03
CA THR A 233 13.88 9.34 45.92
C THR A 233 13.77 9.94 47.31
N HIS A 234 13.27 11.17 47.42
CA HIS A 234 13.11 11.89 48.70
C HIS A 234 11.65 12.06 49.12
N THR A 235 10.74 11.44 48.38
CA THR A 235 9.32 11.66 48.55
C THR A 235 8.75 10.56 49.43
N ASN A 236 8.35 10.90 50.67
CA ASN A 236 7.45 10.07 51.50
C ASN A 236 6.03 10.04 50.89
N PHE A 237 5.90 9.71 49.60
CA PHE A 237 4.63 9.73 48.88
C PHE A 237 3.69 8.59 49.31
N LEU A 238 4.18 7.66 50.13
CA LEU A 238 3.38 6.58 50.71
C LEU A 238 2.35 7.07 51.74
N ASP A 239 2.54 8.25 52.35
CA ASP A 239 1.55 8.78 53.30
C ASP A 239 0.36 9.49 52.60
N ALA A 240 0.49 9.85 51.32
CA ALA A 240 -0.53 10.62 50.59
C ALA A 240 -1.51 9.77 49.77
N LEU A 241 -1.22 8.48 49.55
CA LEU A 241 -2.07 7.58 48.75
C LEU A 241 -2.96 6.65 49.58
N THR A 242 -2.78 6.57 50.90
CA THR A 242 -3.65 5.78 51.78
C THR A 242 -4.98 6.46 52.15
N ASP A 243 -5.18 7.75 51.81
CA ASP A 243 -6.31 8.54 52.31
C ASP A 243 -7.34 8.99 51.25
N HIS A 244 -7.32 8.43 50.03
CA HIS A 244 -8.35 8.74 49.02
C HIS A 244 -9.38 7.60 48.84
N PRO A 245 -10.63 7.78 49.33
CA PRO A 245 -11.62 6.70 49.45
C PRO A 245 -12.45 6.44 48.18
N ASN A 246 -11.94 6.71 46.96
CA ASN A 246 -12.78 6.66 45.75
C ASN A 246 -12.13 5.95 44.54
N LEU A 247 -11.45 4.84 44.75
CA LEU A 247 -11.16 3.88 43.67
C LEU A 247 -11.41 2.45 44.17
N LYS A 248 -12.68 2.03 44.14
CA LYS A 248 -13.09 0.63 44.01
C LYS A 248 -13.61 0.40 42.60
#